data_AF-N4UEK8-F1
#
_entry.id   AF-N4UEK8-F1
#
_cell.length_a   1.000
_cell.length_b   1.000
_cell.length_c   1.000
_cell.angle_alpha   90.00
_cell.angle_beta   90.00
_cell.angle_gamma   90.00
#
_symmetry.space_group_name_H-M   'P 1'
#
loop_
_entity.id
_entity.type
_entity.pdbx_description
1 polymer ?
#
loop_
_entity_poly.entity_id
_entity_poly.type
_entity_poly.pdbx_seq_one_letter_code
_entity_poly.pdbx_strand_id
1 'polypeptide(L)'
;STSESNTLQSSTLQSTSSESTTNRPSTTIVQTTSNSPTTTTLGATPTNTDECTALSNPYIASNGDRFDLSCSSNVVFLSGGGSEQADLVDCLEDCSTDPGCEGVQYTKANQNCVFPVQKVGTVPNNAYDVAFRG
;
A
#
# COMPACT_ATOMS: atom_id res chain seq x y z
N SER A 1 -54.44 -36.59 8.92
CA SER A 1 -55.07 -35.71 9.91
C SER A 1 -54.35 -34.38 9.85
N THR A 2 -54.95 -33.33 9.27
CA THR A 2 -55.99 -32.44 9.82
C THR A 2 -55.33 -31.19 10.39
N SER A 3 -55.61 -30.06 9.77
CA SER A 3 -55.19 -28.71 10.17
C SER A 3 -56.05 -28.19 11.33
N GLU A 4 -55.52 -27.26 12.12
CA GLU A 4 -56.22 -26.08 12.69
C GLU A 4 -55.17 -25.19 13.37
N SER A 5 -54.91 -23.97 12.88
CA SER A 5 -55.67 -22.72 13.11
C SER A 5 -55.74 -22.31 14.58
N ASN A 6 -55.15 -21.15 14.88
CA ASN A 6 -55.60 -20.34 16.01
C ASN A 6 -55.54 -18.86 15.62
N THR A 7 -56.67 -18.18 15.73
CA THR A 7 -56.92 -16.86 15.13
C THR A 7 -56.84 -15.71 16.14
N LEU A 8 -56.11 -14.66 15.74
CA LEU A 8 -56.37 -13.23 15.95
C LEU A 8 -57.34 -12.81 17.07
N GLN A 9 -56.86 -11.93 17.97
CA GLN A 9 -57.68 -10.77 18.35
C GLN A 9 -56.81 -9.55 18.72
N SER A 10 -57.01 -8.46 17.97
CA SER A 10 -56.51 -7.12 18.31
C SER A 10 -57.54 -6.37 19.15
N SER A 11 -57.10 -5.46 20.03
CA SER A 11 -57.52 -4.04 20.00
C SER A 11 -56.86 -3.18 21.09
N THR A 12 -56.39 -2.02 20.65
CA THR A 12 -56.18 -0.74 21.37
C THR A 12 -57.39 -0.34 22.24
N LEU A 13 -57.34 0.61 23.20
CA LEU A 13 -56.47 1.78 23.47
C LEU A 13 -55.88 1.66 24.92
N GLN A 14 -55.33 2.66 25.65
CA GLN A 14 -55.22 4.13 25.48
C GLN A 14 -54.00 4.72 26.23
N SER A 15 -53.83 6.04 26.10
CA SER A 15 -52.74 6.92 26.54
C SER A 15 -52.60 7.18 28.05
N THR A 16 -51.35 7.41 28.47
CA THR A 16 -51.01 8.65 29.22
C THR A 16 -49.61 9.14 28.83
N SER A 17 -49.50 10.45 28.63
CA SER A 17 -48.22 11.12 28.31
C SER A 17 -47.43 11.41 29.58
N SER A 18 -46.10 11.26 29.51
CA SER A 18 -45.18 11.87 30.46
C SER A 18 -44.05 12.52 29.65
N GLU A 19 -44.09 13.85 29.54
CA GLU A 19 -42.99 14.63 28.96
C GLU A 19 -41.71 14.35 29.76
N SER A 20 -40.67 13.92 29.04
CA SER A 20 -39.31 13.86 29.57
C SER A 20 -38.40 14.62 28.61
N THR A 21 -38.16 15.89 28.93
CA THR A 21 -37.26 16.78 28.20
C THR A 21 -35.83 16.30 28.32
N THR A 22 -35.47 15.34 27.47
CA THR A 22 -34.08 14.90 27.34
C THR A 22 -33.28 16.02 26.67
N ASN A 23 -32.49 16.74 27.47
CA ASN A 23 -31.48 17.67 26.97
C ASN A 23 -30.40 16.90 26.20
N ARG A 24 -30.67 16.56 24.93
CA ARG A 24 -29.69 15.99 24.02
C ARG A 24 -28.60 17.03 23.78
N PRO A 25 -27.31 16.76 24.08
CA PRO A 25 -26.24 17.64 23.66
C PRO A 25 -26.22 17.69 22.12
N SER A 26 -26.30 18.90 21.57
CA SER A 26 -26.18 19.10 20.13
C SER A 26 -24.72 18.93 19.72
N THR A 27 -24.36 17.73 19.28
CA THR A 27 -23.03 17.46 18.73
C THR A 27 -22.91 18.18 17.38
N THR A 28 -22.30 19.36 17.37
CA THR A 28 -21.92 20.05 16.13
C THR A 28 -20.88 19.19 15.42
N ILE A 29 -21.30 18.46 14.40
CA ILE A 29 -20.37 17.76 13.49
C ILE A 29 -19.70 18.85 12.65
N VAL A 30 -18.48 19.23 13.02
CA VAL A 30 -17.67 20.14 12.22
C VAL A 30 -17.21 19.35 10.99
N GLN A 31 -17.96 19.46 9.90
CA GLN A 31 -17.61 18.85 8.63
C GLN A 31 -16.44 19.60 8.01
N THR A 32 -15.23 19.22 8.38
CA THR A 32 -14.00 19.65 7.70
C THR A 32 -13.99 19.05 6.31
N THR A 33 -14.46 19.82 5.31
CA THR A 33 -14.14 19.56 3.90
C THR A 33 -12.63 19.75 3.74
N SER A 34 -11.89 18.65 3.84
CA SER A 34 -10.49 18.61 3.44
C SER A 34 -10.44 18.69 1.92
N ASN A 35 -10.25 19.91 1.40
CA ASN A 35 -9.91 20.14 0.01
C ASN A 35 -8.51 19.58 -0.24
N SER A 36 -8.42 18.27 -0.47
CA SER A 36 -7.18 17.65 -0.94
C SER A 36 -6.81 18.29 -2.28
N PRO A 37 -5.64 18.95 -2.40
CA PRO A 37 -5.19 19.42 -3.70
C PRO A 37 -4.81 18.20 -4.54
N THR A 38 -5.61 17.90 -5.57
CA THR A 38 -5.18 17.04 -6.67
C THR A 38 -4.02 17.73 -7.39
N THR A 39 -2.80 17.47 -6.93
CA THR A 39 -1.58 17.73 -7.71
C THR A 39 -1.57 16.78 -8.89
N THR A 40 -2.03 17.26 -10.05
CA THR A 40 -1.67 16.68 -11.34
C THR A 40 -0.18 16.92 -11.54
N THR A 41 0.65 16.01 -11.02
CA THR A 41 2.07 15.98 -11.33
C THR A 41 2.21 15.71 -12.82
N LEU A 42 2.51 16.76 -13.61
CA LEU A 42 3.00 16.54 -14.97
C LEU A 42 4.27 15.69 -14.84
N GLY A 43 4.29 14.56 -15.53
CA GLY A 43 5.37 13.58 -15.43
C GLY A 43 6.73 14.26 -15.49
N ALA A 44 7.45 14.23 -14.37
CA ALA A 44 8.81 14.72 -14.33
C ALA A 44 9.62 13.86 -15.30
N THR A 45 10.36 14.49 -16.20
CA THR A 45 11.41 13.77 -16.94
C THR A 45 12.31 13.12 -15.88
N PRO A 46 12.60 11.81 -15.98
CA PRO A 46 13.36 11.05 -14.99
C PRO A 46 14.73 11.69 -14.79
N THR A 47 14.81 12.55 -13.79
CA THR A 47 16.08 13.07 -13.30
C THR A 47 16.74 11.87 -12.66
N ASN A 48 17.95 11.51 -13.11
CA ASN A 48 18.77 10.46 -12.51
C ASN A 48 19.26 10.93 -11.13
N THR A 49 18.30 11.12 -10.22
CA THR A 49 18.49 11.31 -8.79
C THR A 49 18.86 9.94 -8.25
N ASP A 50 19.88 9.85 -7.41
CA ASP A 50 20.21 8.59 -6.72
C ASP A 50 19.15 8.29 -5.65
N GLU A 51 17.95 7.87 -6.07
CA GLU A 51 16.79 7.63 -5.22
C GLU A 51 17.14 6.71 -4.05
N CYS A 52 17.89 5.64 -4.33
CA CYS A 52 18.39 4.70 -3.33
C CYS A 52 19.15 5.39 -2.18
N THR A 53 19.88 6.48 -2.44
CA THR A 53 20.63 7.22 -1.40
C THR A 53 19.76 8.20 -0.61
N ALA A 54 18.57 8.54 -1.11
CA ALA A 54 17.58 9.34 -0.40
C ALA A 54 16.65 8.48 0.49
N LEU A 55 16.59 7.17 0.25
CA LEU A 55 15.82 6.22 1.05
C LEU A 55 16.54 5.83 2.35
N SER A 56 15.76 5.47 3.36
CA SER A 56 16.26 4.81 4.57
C SER A 56 16.79 3.41 4.26
N ASN A 57 17.85 2.98 4.95
CA ASN A 57 18.40 1.64 4.84
C ASN A 57 18.42 0.95 6.23
N PRO A 58 17.72 -0.17 6.44
CA PRO A 58 16.80 -0.82 5.50
C PRO A 58 15.58 0.05 5.16
N TYR A 59 15.09 -0.10 3.94
CA TYR A 59 13.79 0.39 3.53
C TYR A 59 12.70 -0.45 4.20
N ILE A 60 11.59 0.17 4.58
CA ILE A 60 10.44 -0.50 5.19
C ILE A 60 9.26 -0.28 4.26
N ALA A 61 8.77 -1.37 3.66
CA ALA A 61 7.64 -1.31 2.74
C ALA A 61 6.30 -1.11 3.48
N SER A 62 5.24 -0.72 2.76
CA SER A 62 3.93 -0.43 3.38
C SER A 62 3.32 -1.62 4.14
N ASN A 63 3.68 -2.85 3.78
CA ASN A 63 3.25 -4.07 4.46
C ASN A 63 4.11 -4.44 5.69
N GLY A 64 5.21 -3.72 5.94
CA GLY A 64 6.16 -3.96 7.03
C GLY A 64 7.40 -4.79 6.66
N ASP A 65 7.54 -5.26 5.42
CA ASP A 65 8.75 -5.93 4.94
C ASP A 65 9.97 -5.02 5.02
N ARG A 66 11.14 -5.63 5.25
CA ARG A 66 12.42 -4.95 5.33
C ARG A 66 13.25 -5.26 4.09
N PHE A 67 13.82 -4.23 3.49
CA PHE A 67 14.69 -4.35 2.32
C PHE A 67 16.03 -3.65 2.59
N ASP A 68 17.10 -4.43 2.68
CA ASP A 68 18.47 -3.92 2.78
C ASP A 68 18.90 -3.34 1.43
N LEU A 69 19.09 -2.02 1.37
CA LEU A 69 19.47 -1.31 0.15
C LEU A 69 20.98 -1.37 -0.09
N SER A 70 21.37 -1.60 -1.34
CA SER A 70 22.75 -1.50 -1.83
C SER A 70 22.75 -0.68 -3.10
N CYS A 71 22.96 0.63 -2.96
CA CYS A 71 22.97 1.57 -4.06
C CYS A 71 24.22 1.42 -4.94
N SER A 72 24.16 1.87 -6.20
CA SER A 72 25.24 1.77 -7.19
C SER A 72 25.86 0.37 -7.25
N SER A 73 24.99 -0.64 -7.25
CA SER A 73 25.34 -2.05 -7.16
C SER A 73 24.47 -2.86 -8.12
N ASN A 74 25.06 -3.84 -8.78
CA ASN A 74 24.37 -4.85 -9.60
C ASN A 74 24.39 -6.20 -8.86
N VAL A 75 23.31 -6.97 -8.99
CA VAL A 75 23.29 -8.36 -8.54
C VAL A 75 23.66 -9.28 -9.71
N VAL A 76 24.45 -10.31 -9.41
CA VAL A 76 24.61 -11.47 -10.27
C VAL A 76 23.58 -12.50 -9.82
N PHE A 77 22.64 -12.84 -10.71
CA PHE A 77 21.52 -13.75 -10.45
C PHE A 77 21.27 -14.68 -11.63
N LEU A 78 20.64 -15.81 -11.36
CA LEU A 78 20.00 -16.62 -12.40
C LEU A 78 18.66 -15.98 -12.76
N SER A 79 18.32 -16.00 -14.06
CA SER A 79 17.17 -15.30 -14.67
C SER A 79 15.91 -15.25 -13.79
N GLY A 80 15.52 -14.05 -13.38
CA GLY A 80 14.31 -13.78 -12.60
C GLY A 80 13.16 -13.22 -13.44
N GLY A 81 12.04 -12.93 -12.77
CA GLY A 81 10.95 -12.12 -13.33
C GLY A 81 11.28 -10.63 -13.29
N GLY A 82 10.36 -9.77 -13.72
CA GLY A 82 10.53 -8.32 -13.65
C GLY A 82 9.29 -7.56 -14.11
N SER A 83 9.25 -6.28 -13.76
CA SER A 83 8.19 -5.33 -14.11
C SER A 83 8.81 -4.00 -14.59
N GLU A 84 8.20 -3.40 -15.62
CA GLU A 84 8.49 -2.02 -16.03
C GLU A 84 7.86 -1.10 -14.98
N GLN A 85 8.67 -0.33 -14.24
CA GLN A 85 8.26 0.43 -13.06
C GLN A 85 9.06 1.72 -12.98
N ALA A 86 8.38 2.87 -12.80
CA ALA A 86 9.00 4.19 -12.86
C ALA A 86 10.15 4.35 -11.85
N ASP A 87 9.88 4.08 -10.58
CA ASP A 87 10.76 4.48 -9.48
C ASP A 87 11.19 3.28 -8.64
N LEU A 88 12.33 3.37 -7.95
CA LEU A 88 12.85 2.25 -7.13
C LEU A 88 11.86 1.85 -6.02
N VAL A 89 11.13 2.81 -5.46
CA VAL A 89 10.15 2.60 -4.39
C VAL A 89 9.01 1.70 -4.86
N ASP A 90 8.44 1.94 -6.04
CA ASP A 90 7.34 1.14 -6.58
C ASP A 90 7.74 -0.33 -6.74
N CYS A 91 8.99 -0.60 -7.09
CA CYS A 91 9.50 -1.97 -7.18
C CYS A 91 9.67 -2.66 -5.83
N LEU A 92 10.03 -1.92 -4.79
CA LEU A 92 10.13 -2.46 -3.42
C LEU A 92 8.74 -2.78 -2.88
N GLU A 93 7.76 -1.92 -3.16
CA GLU A 93 6.36 -2.16 -2.83
C GLU A 93 5.79 -3.37 -3.61
N ASP A 94 5.98 -3.44 -4.94
CA ASP A 94 5.58 -4.57 -5.80
C ASP A 94 6.18 -5.89 -5.30
N CYS A 95 7.49 -5.91 -5.05
CA CYS A 95 8.21 -7.04 -4.45
C CYS A 95 7.70 -7.41 -3.05
N SER A 96 7.27 -6.45 -2.22
CA SER A 96 6.67 -6.74 -0.92
C SER A 96 5.32 -7.49 -1.03
N THR A 97 4.58 -7.27 -2.13
CA THR A 97 3.30 -7.98 -2.36
C THR A 97 3.49 -9.43 -2.79
N ASP A 98 4.62 -9.77 -3.43
CA ASP A 98 4.93 -11.14 -3.83
C ASP A 98 5.74 -11.88 -2.72
N PRO A 99 5.20 -12.94 -2.09
CA PRO A 99 5.96 -13.75 -1.15
C PRO A 99 7.12 -14.53 -1.80
N GLY A 100 7.14 -14.65 -3.14
CA GLY A 100 8.24 -15.23 -3.91
C GLY A 100 9.36 -14.24 -4.26
N CYS A 101 9.19 -12.94 -3.98
CA CYS A 101 10.22 -11.94 -4.26
C CYS A 101 11.22 -11.82 -3.10
N GLU A 102 12.46 -12.26 -3.35
CA GLU A 102 13.59 -12.16 -2.40
C GLU A 102 14.33 -10.81 -2.48
N GLY A 103 14.08 -10.02 -3.53
CA GLY A 103 14.75 -8.74 -3.74
C GLY A 103 14.48 -8.13 -5.11
N VAL A 104 15.10 -6.98 -5.34
CA VAL A 104 14.90 -6.12 -6.51
C VAL A 104 16.25 -5.69 -7.07
N GLN A 105 16.34 -5.61 -8.40
CA GLN A 105 17.33 -4.80 -9.11
C GLN A 105 16.62 -3.76 -9.95
N TYR A 106 16.77 -2.48 -9.59
CA TYR A 106 16.30 -1.34 -10.37
C TYR A 106 17.39 -0.89 -11.34
N THR A 107 16.98 -0.57 -12.57
CA THR A 107 17.86 -0.11 -13.65
C THR A 107 17.57 1.36 -13.96
N LYS A 108 18.49 2.25 -13.60
CA LYS A 108 18.29 3.72 -13.66
C LYS A 108 18.06 4.25 -15.08
N ALA A 109 18.69 3.61 -16.06
CA ALA A 109 18.69 4.08 -17.45
C ALA A 109 17.33 3.94 -18.15
N ASN A 110 16.52 2.95 -17.77
CA ASN A 110 15.25 2.63 -18.41
C ASN A 110 14.08 2.41 -17.44
N GLN A 111 14.27 2.65 -16.13
CA GLN A 111 13.22 2.50 -15.10
C GLN A 111 12.58 1.11 -15.18
N ASN A 112 13.40 0.10 -14.94
CA ASN A 112 12.99 -1.29 -15.03
C ASN A 112 13.47 -2.09 -13.83
N CYS A 113 12.56 -2.87 -13.26
CA CYS A 113 12.85 -3.76 -12.17
C CYS A 113 12.92 -5.22 -12.58
N VAL A 114 13.87 -5.91 -11.97
CA VAL A 114 14.07 -7.34 -12.09
C VAL A 114 14.03 -7.91 -10.69
N PHE A 115 13.26 -8.99 -10.50
CA PHE A 115 13.15 -9.71 -9.24
C PHE A 115 14.07 -10.94 -9.29
N PRO A 116 15.33 -10.84 -8.82
CA PRO A 116 16.26 -11.96 -8.79
C PRO A 116 15.70 -13.12 -7.96
N VAL A 117 15.54 -14.28 -8.60
CA VAL A 117 15.07 -15.51 -7.92
C VAL A 117 16.16 -16.21 -7.12
N GLN A 118 17.44 -15.91 -7.36
CA GLN A 118 18.59 -16.39 -6.58
C GLN A 118 19.74 -15.39 -6.66
N LYS A 119 20.20 -14.90 -5.51
CA LYS A 119 21.40 -14.05 -5.38
C LYS A 119 22.67 -14.90 -5.41
N VAL A 120 23.50 -14.76 -6.46
CA VAL A 120 24.85 -15.35 -6.51
C VAL A 120 25.88 -14.42 -5.88
N GLY A 121 25.70 -13.11 -6.04
CA GLY A 121 26.56 -12.09 -5.44
C GLY A 121 26.16 -10.67 -5.84
N THR A 122 26.86 -9.67 -5.30
CA THR A 122 26.64 -8.26 -5.60
C THR A 122 27.98 -7.63 -6.01
N VAL A 123 27.98 -6.84 -7.08
CA VAL A 123 29.18 -6.15 -7.61
C VAL A 123 28.90 -4.66 -7.76
N PRO A 124 29.89 -3.76 -7.55
CA PRO A 124 29.68 -2.32 -7.76
C PRO A 124 29.32 -2.00 -9.22
N ASN A 125 28.23 -1.28 -9.43
CA ASN A 125 27.78 -0.82 -10.75
C ASN A 125 26.79 0.35 -10.60
N ASN A 126 27.18 1.56 -11.01
CA ASN A 126 26.38 2.76 -10.84
C ASN A 126 25.09 2.81 -11.67
N ALA A 127 24.93 1.96 -12.70
CA ALA A 127 23.72 1.90 -13.52
C ALA A 127 22.53 1.21 -12.82
N TYR A 128 22.77 0.54 -11.70
CA TYR A 128 21.78 -0.24 -10.96
C TYR A 128 21.79 0.13 -9.48
N ASP A 129 20.64 -0.01 -8.84
CA ASP A 129 20.53 -0.14 -7.39
C ASP A 129 19.86 -1.50 -7.10
N VAL A 130 20.26 -2.17 -6.01
CA VAL A 130 19.65 -3.44 -5.59
C VAL A 130 19.18 -3.39 -4.16
N ALA A 131 18.18 -4.21 -3.86
CA ALA A 131 17.64 -4.39 -2.52
C ALA A 131 17.32 -5.86 -2.29
N PHE A 132 17.47 -6.33 -1.05
CA PHE A 132 17.13 -7.71 -0.67
C PHE A 132 16.29 -7.73 0.58
N ARG A 133 15.32 -8.65 0.64
CA ARG A 133 14.44 -8.83 1.78
C ARG A 133 15.26 -9.39 2.97
N GLY A 134 15.13 -8.79 4.14
CA GLY A 134 15.96 -9.05 5.34
C GLY A 134 15.19 -9.56 6.56
#